data_AF-A0A955SSW3-F1
#
_entry.id   AF-A0A955SSW3-F1
#
_cell.length_a   1.000
_cell.length_b   1.000
_cell.length_c   1.000
_cell.angle_alpha   90.00
_cell.angle_beta   90.00
_cell.angle_gamma   90.00
#
_symmetry.space_group_name_H-M   'P 1'
#
loop_
_entity.id
_entity.type
_entity.pdbx_description
1 polymer ?
#
loop_
_entity_poly.entity_id
_entity_poly.type
_entity_poly.pdbx_seq_one_letter_code
_entity_poly.pdbx_strand_id
1 'polypeptide(L)'
;ACCDELGIALDGLPHRALTDARATSKLVSAICSDDPTLLEEYRFRNIEWPSVRALKTPCYRREQAQKVLEQPPNFLRRIAAKVHHAVEAETPSVLAYMSLIDRVLEDRTIDQSEEEALVDAAVNWELSPSQLSNIHAQYLHNLAVLALADGVVTETERRDLHLVARLLGQDDSELDAILESAAKQLATAQAKPRKTGEDLSGQKVCFTGQIQATIDQEPITRSVAEALAAEAGLIVANSVTKKLDLLVVADPNSQSGKARKAREYGVRILSDAVFWRMAGIPVD
;
A
#
# COMPACT_ATOMS: atom_id res chain seq x y z
N ALA A 1 3.25 34.81 -15.19
CA ALA A 1 2.27 35.73 -15.81
C ALA A 1 2.80 37.17 -15.79
N CYS A 2 2.63 37.95 -14.72
CA CYS A 2 3.09 39.36 -14.71
C CYS A 2 4.62 39.53 -14.84
N CYS A 3 5.41 38.67 -14.19
CA CYS A 3 6.87 38.70 -14.36
C CYS A 3 7.29 38.40 -15.80
N ASP A 4 6.61 37.45 -16.45
CA ASP A 4 6.95 37.04 -17.82
C ASP A 4 6.60 38.14 -18.83
N GLU A 5 5.46 38.80 -18.62
CA GLU A 5 4.99 39.92 -19.45
C GLU A 5 5.94 41.13 -19.40
N LEU A 6 6.53 41.41 -18.23
CA LEU A 6 7.50 42.49 -18.04
C LEU A 6 8.96 42.05 -18.26
N GLY A 7 9.21 40.82 -18.73
CA GLY A 7 10.56 40.30 -18.99
C GLY A 7 11.44 40.17 -17.73
N ILE A 8 10.84 40.02 -16.55
CA ILE A 8 11.55 39.92 -15.28
C ILE A 8 12.00 38.48 -15.04
N ALA A 9 13.31 38.25 -15.14
CA ALA A 9 13.92 36.97 -14.78
C ALA A 9 13.86 36.72 -13.26
N LEU A 10 13.39 35.52 -12.88
CA LEU A 10 13.40 35.02 -11.52
C LEU A 10 14.80 34.52 -11.14
N ASP A 11 15.46 35.20 -10.21
CA ASP A 11 16.78 34.79 -9.71
C ASP A 11 16.63 33.73 -8.61
N GLY A 12 16.54 32.46 -9.01
CA GLY A 12 16.48 31.30 -8.11
C GLY A 12 15.25 30.43 -8.31
N LEU A 13 15.01 29.51 -7.37
CA LEU A 13 13.86 28.60 -7.42
C LEU A 13 12.55 29.37 -7.13
N PRO A 14 11.47 29.14 -7.89
CA PRO A 14 10.16 29.74 -7.66
C PRO A 14 9.57 29.34 -6.29
N HIS A 15 8.61 30.12 -5.78
CA HIS A 15 7.91 29.87 -4.51
C HIS A 15 8.83 29.90 -3.27
N ARG A 16 9.77 30.84 -3.29
CA ARG A 16 10.62 31.13 -2.13
C ARG A 16 10.38 32.56 -1.73
N ALA A 17 10.14 32.80 -0.44
CA ALA A 17 9.89 34.13 0.09
C ALA A 17 10.91 35.18 -0.39
N LEU A 18 12.20 34.84 -0.46
CA LEU A 18 13.23 35.77 -0.96
C LEU A 18 13.17 35.96 -2.49
N THR A 19 12.99 34.89 -3.26
CA THR A 19 12.86 34.97 -4.72
C THR A 19 11.63 35.78 -5.09
N ASP A 20 10.51 35.51 -4.43
CA ASP A 20 9.23 36.16 -4.63
C ASP A 20 9.30 37.64 -4.22
N ALA A 21 9.96 37.95 -3.09
CA ALA A 21 10.18 39.34 -2.67
C ALA A 21 11.04 40.13 -3.66
N ARG A 22 12.09 39.52 -4.23
CA ARG A 22 12.93 40.15 -5.26
C ARG A 22 12.17 40.34 -6.57
N ALA A 23 11.42 39.34 -7.01
CA ALA A 23 10.59 39.43 -8.20
C ALA A 23 9.53 40.54 -8.05
N THR A 24 8.89 40.60 -6.88
CA THR A 24 7.92 41.64 -6.53
C THR A 24 8.55 43.03 -6.54
N SER A 25 9.75 43.18 -5.99
CA SER A 25 10.50 44.45 -6.00
C SER A 25 10.80 44.93 -7.44
N LYS A 26 11.24 44.01 -8.32
CA LYS A 26 11.44 44.33 -9.76
C LYS A 26 10.14 44.73 -10.45
N LEU A 27 9.04 44.03 -10.14
CA LEU A 27 7.69 44.34 -10.64
C LEU A 27 7.25 45.75 -10.24
N VAL A 28 7.36 46.08 -8.94
CA VAL A 28 7.03 47.42 -8.43
C VAL A 28 7.91 48.48 -9.08
N SER A 29 9.21 48.22 -9.26
CA SER A 29 10.11 49.15 -9.94
C SER A 29 9.71 49.39 -11.40
N ALA A 30 9.28 48.36 -12.12
CA ALA A 30 8.81 48.50 -13.51
C ALA A 30 7.53 49.33 -13.57
N ILE A 31 6.54 49.02 -12.72
CA ILE A 31 5.27 49.74 -12.67
C ILE A 31 5.48 51.21 -12.28
N CYS A 32 6.33 51.50 -11.31
CA CYS A 32 6.68 52.87 -10.93
C CYS A 32 7.46 53.64 -11.99
N SER A 33 8.09 52.94 -12.95
CA SER A 33 8.75 53.60 -14.08
C SER A 33 7.72 54.06 -15.12
N ASP A 34 6.63 53.31 -15.27
CA ASP A 34 5.52 53.65 -16.17
C ASP A 34 4.59 54.72 -15.57
N ASP A 35 4.32 54.65 -14.27
CA ASP A 35 3.61 55.69 -13.50
C ASP A 35 4.39 56.08 -12.23
N PRO A 36 5.19 57.17 -12.30
CA PRO A 36 5.96 57.66 -11.16
C PRO A 36 5.13 58.13 -9.97
N THR A 37 3.85 58.44 -10.18
CA THR A 37 2.96 58.99 -9.15
C THR A 37 2.25 57.92 -8.32
N LEU A 38 2.24 56.67 -8.81
CA LEU A 38 1.46 55.54 -8.25
C LEU A 38 1.67 55.31 -6.74
N LEU A 39 2.89 55.54 -6.24
CA LEU A 39 3.24 55.33 -4.83
C LEU A 39 3.48 56.63 -4.05
N GLU A 40 3.21 57.81 -4.61
CA GLU A 40 3.50 59.09 -3.96
C GLU A 40 2.80 59.24 -2.60
N GLU A 41 1.54 58.81 -2.50
CA GLU A 41 0.76 58.82 -1.25
C GLU A 41 1.19 57.73 -0.25
N TYR A 42 1.92 56.71 -0.72
CA TYR A 42 2.36 55.55 0.06
C TYR A 42 3.87 55.58 0.38
N ARG A 43 4.55 56.71 0.13
CA ARG A 43 5.95 56.89 0.53
C ARG A 43 6.05 57.06 2.04
N PHE A 44 6.24 55.94 2.73
CA PHE A 44 6.59 55.97 4.13
C PHE A 44 7.97 56.62 4.33
N ARG A 45 8.01 57.70 5.10
CA ARG A 45 9.26 58.36 5.53
C ARG A 45 9.52 57.97 6.98
N ASN A 46 10.80 57.77 7.33
CA ASN A 46 11.24 57.47 8.69
C ASN A 46 10.61 56.19 9.29
N ILE A 47 10.51 55.09 8.52
CA ILE A 47 10.21 53.78 9.10
C ILE A 47 11.42 53.31 9.89
N GLU A 48 11.25 53.18 11.20
CA GLU A 48 12.15 52.35 12.01
C GLU A 48 11.70 50.90 11.89
N TRP A 49 12.52 50.08 11.23
CA TRP A 49 12.27 48.65 11.20
C TRP A 49 12.50 48.07 12.60
N PRO A 50 11.61 47.22 13.12
CA PRO A 50 11.81 46.60 14.42
C PRO A 50 13.07 45.74 14.38
N SER A 51 13.93 45.89 15.39
CA SER A 51 15.08 44.99 15.55
C SER A 51 14.59 43.59 15.87
N VAL A 52 14.75 42.66 14.93
CA VAL A 52 14.44 41.25 15.20
C VAL A 52 15.65 40.63 15.88
N ARG A 53 15.49 40.17 17.13
CA ARG A 53 16.56 39.51 17.85
C ARG A 53 16.94 38.22 17.11
N ALA A 54 18.21 38.04 16.81
CA ALA A 54 18.70 36.80 16.23
C ALA A 54 18.36 35.63 17.17
N LEU A 55 17.62 34.65 16.67
CA LEU A 55 17.38 33.41 17.38
C LEU A 55 18.69 32.62 17.46
N LYS A 56 18.95 32.00 18.61
CA LYS A 56 20.07 31.06 18.77
C LYS A 56 19.82 29.72 18.06
N THR A 57 18.57 29.46 17.69
CA THR A 57 18.17 28.25 16.97
C THR A 57 18.71 28.30 15.53
N PRO A 58 19.34 27.20 15.05
CA PRO A 58 19.78 27.13 13.66
C PRO A 58 18.59 27.30 12.72
N CYS A 59 18.79 28.07 11.64
CA CYS A 59 17.82 28.16 10.57
C CYS A 59 18.01 26.98 9.61
N TYR A 60 17.01 26.11 9.52
CA TYR A 60 16.99 24.99 8.58
C TYR A 60 16.28 25.42 7.30
N ARG A 61 17.04 25.53 6.21
CA ARG A 61 16.48 25.82 4.89
C ARG A 61 15.86 24.55 4.30
N ARG A 62 14.82 24.73 3.48
CA ARG A 62 14.19 23.63 2.73
C ARG A 62 15.21 22.80 1.93
N GLU A 63 16.24 23.43 1.37
CA GLU A 63 17.35 22.75 0.68
C GLU A 63 18.18 21.87 1.61
N GLN A 64 18.40 22.29 2.85
CA GLN A 64 19.14 21.48 3.82
C GLN A 64 18.31 20.25 4.19
N ALA A 65 17.00 20.41 4.38
CA ALA A 65 16.09 19.28 4.60
C ALA A 65 16.06 18.33 3.38
N GLN A 66 15.98 18.86 2.15
CA GLN A 66 16.02 18.05 0.92
C GLN A 66 17.36 17.29 0.77
N LYS A 67 18.50 17.95 1.01
CA LYS A 67 19.82 17.30 0.96
C LYS A 67 20.00 16.22 2.02
N VAL A 68 19.33 16.34 3.16
CA VAL A 68 19.30 15.29 4.19
C VAL A 68 18.43 14.13 3.74
N LEU A 69 17.29 14.41 3.10
CA LEU A 69 16.39 13.39 2.53
C LEU A 69 17.00 12.64 1.33
N GLU A 70 17.90 13.27 0.57
CA GLU A 70 18.65 12.63 -0.52
C GLU A 70 19.75 11.69 -0.01
N GLN A 71 20.14 11.78 1.26
CA GLN A 71 21.14 10.89 1.83
C GLN A 71 20.46 9.63 2.40
N PRO A 72 21.12 8.46 2.27
CA PRO A 72 20.62 7.26 2.91
C PRO A 72 20.55 7.48 4.43
N PRO A 73 19.53 6.93 5.10
CA PRO A 73 19.38 6.96 6.55
C PRO A 73 20.68 6.66 7.31
N ASN A 74 20.88 7.32 8.45
CA ASN A 74 22.14 7.22 9.19
C ASN A 74 22.46 5.80 9.63
N PHE A 75 21.45 5.03 10.06
CA PHE A 75 21.66 3.63 10.45
C PHE A 75 22.19 2.78 9.28
N LEU A 76 21.70 2.96 8.04
CA LEU A 76 22.20 2.23 6.86
C LEU A 76 23.66 2.59 6.56
N ARG A 77 24.03 3.86 6.71
CA ARG A 77 25.42 4.30 6.58
C ARG A 77 26.32 3.65 7.63
N ARG A 78 25.83 3.53 8.87
CA ARG A 78 26.55 2.87 9.97
C ARG A 78 26.66 1.36 9.75
N ILE A 79 25.61 0.71 9.28
CA ILE A 79 25.61 -0.70 8.88
C ILE A 79 26.65 -0.90 7.78
N ALA A 80 26.61 -0.13 6.70
CA ALA A 80 27.57 -0.24 5.59
C ALA A 80 29.04 -0.03 6.04
N ALA A 81 29.27 0.79 7.07
CA ALA A 81 30.60 1.03 7.64
C ALA A 81 31.07 -0.06 8.62
N LYS A 82 30.16 -0.87 9.19
CA LYS A 82 30.49 -1.90 10.20
C LYS A 82 30.38 -3.32 9.68
N VAL A 83 29.50 -3.56 8.71
CA VAL A 83 29.18 -4.88 8.18
C VAL A 83 30.00 -5.13 6.92
N HIS A 84 30.90 -6.11 7.00
CA HIS A 84 31.77 -6.53 5.89
C HIS A 84 31.71 -8.04 5.62
N HIS A 85 30.76 -8.75 6.23
CA HIS A 85 30.65 -10.20 6.12
C HIS A 85 30.18 -10.62 4.72
N ALA A 86 30.89 -11.57 4.11
CA ALA A 86 30.56 -12.17 2.82
C ALA A 86 29.80 -13.50 2.95
N VAL A 87 29.66 -14.01 4.17
CA VAL A 87 28.93 -15.25 4.48
C VAL A 87 27.51 -14.87 4.86
N GLU A 88 26.54 -15.57 4.30
CA GLU A 88 25.14 -15.37 4.59
C GLU A 88 24.77 -15.96 5.95
N ALA A 89 24.15 -15.16 6.80
CA ALA A 89 23.61 -15.58 8.09
C ALA A 89 22.45 -16.58 7.94
N GLU A 90 22.16 -17.32 9.00
CA GLU A 90 21.08 -18.32 9.03
C GLU A 90 19.67 -17.70 9.00
N THR A 91 18.70 -18.48 8.52
CA THR A 91 17.27 -18.09 8.42
C THR A 91 16.66 -17.51 9.72
N PRO A 92 16.96 -18.02 10.94
CA PRO A 92 16.41 -17.45 12.17
C PRO A 92 16.84 -15.99 12.41
N SER A 93 18.09 -15.65 12.06
CA SER A 93 18.63 -14.29 12.17
C SER A 93 17.92 -13.33 11.23
N VAL A 94 17.63 -13.78 10.00
CA VAL A 94 16.88 -13.02 8.99
C VAL A 94 15.48 -12.70 9.50
N LEU A 95 14.77 -13.69 10.04
CA LEU A 95 13.42 -13.51 10.59
C LEU A 95 13.42 -12.59 11.83
N ALA A 96 14.42 -12.72 12.71
CA ALA A 96 14.57 -11.84 13.87
C ALA A 96 14.74 -10.37 13.46
N TYR A 97 15.51 -10.13 12.39
CA TYR A 97 15.70 -8.78 11.84
C TYR A 97 14.45 -8.23 11.14
N MET A 98 13.70 -9.06 10.41
CA MET A 98 12.40 -8.64 9.87
C MET A 98 11.43 -8.22 10.97
N SER A 99 11.32 -8.99 12.06
CA SER A 99 10.48 -8.64 13.21
C SER A 99 10.94 -7.36 13.91
N LEU A 100 12.25 -7.10 13.95
CA LEU A 100 12.79 -5.86 14.50
C LEU A 100 12.41 -4.66 13.64
N ILE A 101 12.52 -4.77 12.31
CA ILE A 101 12.08 -3.72 11.37
C ILE A 101 10.59 -3.42 11.58
N ASP A 102 9.76 -4.45 11.68
CA ASP A 102 8.31 -4.26 11.81
C ASP A 102 7.94 -3.45 13.07
N ARG A 103 8.62 -3.74 14.18
CA ARG A 103 8.45 -3.00 15.44
C ARG A 103 8.98 -1.57 15.36
N VAL A 104 10.16 -1.37 14.75
CA VAL A 104 10.78 -0.03 14.65
C VAL A 104 10.00 0.88 13.69
N LEU A 105 9.45 0.33 12.62
CA LEU A 105 8.72 1.12 11.63
C LEU A 105 7.25 1.36 12.00
N GLU A 106 6.78 0.88 13.15
CA GLU A 106 5.37 0.99 13.56
C GLU A 106 4.88 2.45 13.57
N ASP A 107 5.69 3.38 14.07
CA ASP A 107 5.34 4.80 14.16
C ASP A 107 5.85 5.67 12.99
N ARG A 108 6.47 5.04 11.98
CA ARG A 108 7.06 5.68 10.79
C ARG A 108 8.16 6.71 11.13
N THR A 109 8.77 6.59 12.29
CA THR A 109 9.95 7.33 12.67
C THR A 109 11.03 6.38 13.15
N ILE A 110 12.30 6.81 13.13
CA ILE A 110 13.41 6.02 13.67
C ILE A 110 14.19 6.96 14.58
N ASP A 111 14.18 6.68 15.88
CA ASP A 111 14.99 7.42 16.83
C ASP A 111 16.41 6.86 16.96
N GLN A 112 17.27 7.54 17.73
CA GLN A 112 18.67 7.13 17.89
C GLN A 112 18.81 5.73 18.53
N SER A 113 17.93 5.36 19.45
CA SER A 113 17.97 4.07 20.14
C SER A 113 17.55 2.93 19.20
N GLU A 114 16.60 3.20 18.31
CA GLU A 114 16.16 2.27 17.27
C GLU A 114 17.21 2.11 16.17
N GLU A 115 17.87 3.20 15.77
CA GLU A 115 19.03 3.13 14.88
C GLU A 115 20.13 2.25 15.47
N GLU A 116 20.45 2.43 16.76
CA GLU A 116 21.43 1.61 17.48
C GLU A 116 21.02 0.13 17.52
N ALA A 117 19.75 -0.15 17.83
CA ALA A 117 19.23 -1.52 17.83
C ALA A 117 19.31 -2.19 16.44
N LEU A 118 18.98 -1.48 15.37
CA LEU A 118 19.09 -2.00 13.99
C LEU A 118 20.53 -2.28 13.59
N VAL A 119 21.46 -1.39 13.94
CA VAL A 119 22.90 -1.55 13.66
C VAL A 119 23.47 -2.73 14.44
N ASP A 120 23.17 -2.82 15.73
CA ASP A 120 23.69 -3.87 16.60
C ASP A 120 23.11 -5.23 16.21
N ALA A 121 21.83 -5.29 15.84
CA ALA A 121 21.21 -6.49 15.29
C ALA A 121 21.91 -6.96 14.00
N ALA A 122 22.15 -6.06 13.05
CA ALA A 122 22.82 -6.40 11.80
C ALA A 122 24.24 -6.95 12.03
N VAL A 123 24.98 -6.39 12.99
CA VAL A 123 26.34 -6.83 13.34
C VAL A 123 26.32 -8.14 14.13
N ASN A 124 25.52 -8.22 15.20
CA ASN A 124 25.50 -9.37 16.11
C ASN A 124 24.92 -10.63 15.48
N TRP A 125 24.03 -10.46 14.50
CA TRP A 125 23.47 -11.57 13.74
C TRP A 125 24.21 -11.84 12.42
N GLU A 126 25.35 -11.18 12.22
CA GLU A 126 26.26 -11.35 11.09
C GLU A 126 25.57 -11.26 9.72
N LEU A 127 24.55 -10.41 9.61
CA LEU A 127 23.80 -10.23 8.37
C LEU A 127 24.71 -9.59 7.32
N SER A 128 24.81 -10.19 6.14
CA SER A 128 25.61 -9.62 5.05
C SER A 128 24.91 -8.40 4.43
N PRO A 129 25.65 -7.51 3.74
CA PRO A 129 25.04 -6.36 3.07
C PRO A 129 24.01 -6.75 2.01
N SER A 130 24.23 -7.85 1.28
CA SER A 130 23.28 -8.38 0.30
C SER A 130 22.01 -8.91 0.97
N GLN A 131 22.14 -9.60 2.11
CA GLN A 131 21.00 -10.07 2.88
C GLN A 131 20.18 -8.91 3.43
N LEU A 132 20.82 -7.88 3.99
CA LEU A 132 20.12 -6.71 4.51
C LEU A 132 19.31 -6.00 3.42
N SER A 133 19.92 -5.77 2.26
CA SER A 133 19.22 -5.19 1.11
C SER A 133 18.02 -6.04 0.69
N ASN A 134 18.19 -7.37 0.63
CA ASN A 134 17.10 -8.28 0.29
C ASN A 134 15.99 -8.28 1.35
N ILE A 135 16.32 -8.21 2.64
CA ILE A 135 15.34 -8.12 3.72
C ILE A 135 14.53 -6.82 3.60
N HIS A 136 15.19 -5.69 3.38
CA HIS A 136 14.54 -4.39 3.21
C HIS A 136 13.61 -4.38 2.00
N ALA A 137 14.07 -4.89 0.85
CA ALA A 137 13.27 -5.03 -0.36
C ALA A 137 12.08 -5.97 -0.17
N GLN A 138 12.27 -7.11 0.50
CA GLN A 138 11.20 -8.08 0.76
C GLN A 138 10.16 -7.52 1.74
N TYR A 139 10.59 -6.78 2.77
CA TYR A 139 9.68 -6.11 3.69
C TYR A 139 8.81 -5.08 2.96
N LEU A 140 9.43 -4.24 2.12
CA LEU A 140 8.71 -3.25 1.32
C LEU A 140 7.74 -3.90 0.33
N HIS A 141 8.15 -5.00 -0.32
CA HIS A 141 7.30 -5.78 -1.21
C HIS A 141 6.06 -6.33 -0.48
N ASN A 142 6.25 -6.90 0.71
CA ASN A 142 5.14 -7.43 1.51
C ASN A 142 4.14 -6.32 1.90
N LEU A 143 4.63 -5.14 2.30
CA LEU A 143 3.77 -3.98 2.58
C LEU A 143 3.01 -3.51 1.34
N ALA A 144 3.67 -3.46 0.18
CA ALA A 144 3.02 -3.08 -1.08
C ALA A 144 1.91 -4.07 -1.48
N VAL A 145 2.14 -5.38 -1.32
CA VAL A 145 1.12 -6.41 -1.57
C VAL A 145 -0.07 -6.28 -0.60
N LEU A 146 0.18 -5.98 0.68
CA LEU A 146 -0.87 -5.73 1.66
C LEU A 146 -1.71 -4.49 1.32
N ALA A 147 -1.05 -3.40 0.90
CA ALA A 147 -1.74 -2.19 0.46
C ALA A 147 -2.57 -2.40 -0.83
N LEU A 148 -2.19 -3.36 -1.66
CA LEU A 148 -2.92 -3.73 -2.88
C LEU A 148 -3.99 -4.82 -2.64
N ALA A 149 -4.23 -5.25 -1.41
CA ALA A 149 -5.11 -6.38 -1.12
C ALA A 149 -6.58 -6.12 -1.53
N ASP A 150 -7.04 -4.88 -1.48
CA ASP A 150 -8.35 -4.43 -1.94
C ASP A 150 -8.37 -4.00 -3.42
N GLY A 151 -7.22 -4.07 -4.10
CA GLY A 151 -7.03 -3.74 -5.50
C GLY A 151 -6.77 -2.26 -5.79
N VAL A 152 -6.74 -1.38 -4.78
CA VAL A 152 -6.53 0.07 -4.97
C VAL A 152 -5.63 0.64 -3.87
N VAL A 153 -4.48 1.20 -4.25
CA VAL A 153 -3.65 1.97 -3.30
C VAL A 153 -4.11 3.43 -3.30
N THR A 154 -4.56 3.91 -2.15
CA THR A 154 -4.93 5.32 -1.96
C THR A 154 -3.70 6.23 -1.99
N GLU A 155 -3.89 7.53 -2.27
CA GLU A 155 -2.80 8.50 -2.21
C GLU A 155 -2.15 8.58 -0.82
N THR A 156 -2.94 8.35 0.24
CA THR A 156 -2.44 8.27 1.61
C THR A 156 -1.54 7.07 1.85
N GLU A 157 -1.93 5.87 1.38
CA GLU A 157 -1.13 4.66 1.50
C GLU A 157 0.12 4.74 0.63
N ARG A 158 -0.01 5.29 -0.58
CA ARG A 158 1.14 5.51 -1.46
C ARG A 158 2.18 6.42 -0.81
N ARG A 159 1.74 7.50 -0.17
CA ARG A 159 2.63 8.40 0.58
C ARG A 159 3.27 7.72 1.79
N ASP A 160 2.53 6.86 2.50
CA ASP A 160 3.07 6.07 3.62
C ASP A 160 4.14 5.08 3.13
N LEU A 161 3.88 4.37 2.03
CA LEU A 161 4.84 3.44 1.43
C LEU A 161 6.12 4.14 0.98
N HIS A 162 6.03 5.32 0.35
CA HIS A 162 7.22 6.12 0.00
C HIS A 162 8.00 6.56 1.24
N LEU A 163 7.32 6.88 2.35
CA LEU A 163 7.99 7.19 3.61
C LEU A 163 8.77 5.97 4.13
N VAL A 164 8.14 4.80 4.15
CA VAL A 164 8.79 3.55 4.56
C VAL A 164 9.97 3.18 3.66
N ALA A 165 9.81 3.29 2.33
CA ALA A 165 10.88 3.03 1.37
C ALA A 165 12.12 3.89 1.66
N ARG A 166 11.92 5.19 1.91
CA ARG A 166 13.01 6.11 2.26
C ARG A 166 13.67 5.76 3.59
N LEU A 167 12.91 5.37 4.60
CA LEU A 167 13.46 4.90 5.89
C LEU A 167 14.30 3.63 5.72
N LEU A 168 13.98 2.78 4.74
CA LEU A 168 14.76 1.59 4.40
C LEU A 168 15.86 1.87 3.35
N GLY A 169 16.03 3.12 2.93
CA GLY A 169 17.02 3.54 1.94
C GLY A 169 16.78 2.95 0.55
N GLN A 170 15.55 2.56 0.23
CA GLN A 170 15.11 2.13 -1.09
C GLN A 170 14.72 3.36 -1.92
N ASP A 171 14.93 3.29 -3.24
CA ASP A 171 14.61 4.39 -4.14
C ASP A 171 13.10 4.46 -4.44
N ASP A 172 12.57 5.67 -4.65
CA ASP A 172 11.15 5.85 -4.99
C ASP A 172 10.78 5.09 -6.28
N SER A 173 11.70 4.95 -7.24
CA SER A 173 11.49 4.20 -8.48
C SER A 173 11.42 2.68 -8.27
N GLU A 174 12.13 2.15 -7.27
CA GLU A 174 12.06 0.73 -6.90
C GLU A 174 10.69 0.40 -6.32
N LEU A 175 10.16 1.27 -5.44
CA LEU A 175 8.81 1.11 -4.90
C LEU A 175 7.74 1.17 -6.00
N ASP A 176 7.82 2.14 -6.91
CA ASP A 176 6.87 2.24 -8.02
C ASP A 176 6.90 0.98 -8.91
N ALA A 177 8.09 0.43 -9.18
CA ALA A 177 8.23 -0.83 -9.91
C ALA A 177 7.64 -2.03 -9.14
N ILE A 178 7.84 -2.09 -7.82
CA ILE A 178 7.24 -3.10 -6.95
C ILE A 178 5.71 -3.02 -7.01
N LEU A 179 5.13 -1.83 -6.84
CA LEU A 179 3.69 -1.60 -6.90
C LEU A 179 3.11 -1.99 -8.27
N GLU A 180 3.77 -1.61 -9.36
CA GLU A 180 3.33 -1.97 -10.71
C GLU A 180 3.39 -3.49 -10.92
N SER A 181 4.46 -4.15 -10.46
CA SER A 181 4.61 -5.59 -10.56
C SER A 181 3.56 -6.35 -9.74
N ALA A 182 3.28 -5.92 -8.52
CA ALA A 182 2.28 -6.50 -7.63
C ALA A 182 0.87 -6.29 -8.19
N ALA A 183 0.56 -5.09 -8.71
CA ALA A 183 -0.70 -4.82 -9.38
C ALA A 183 -0.88 -5.69 -10.63
N LYS A 184 0.16 -5.88 -11.45
CA LYS A 184 0.12 -6.82 -12.60
C LYS A 184 -0.05 -8.26 -12.16
N GLN A 185 0.56 -8.69 -11.07
CA GLN A 185 0.40 -10.04 -10.53
C GLN A 185 -1.02 -10.27 -10.02
N LEU A 186 -1.61 -9.30 -9.32
CA LEU A 186 -3.01 -9.33 -8.89
C LEU A 186 -3.95 -9.31 -10.10
N ALA A 187 -3.70 -8.44 -11.06
CA ALA A 187 -4.47 -8.36 -12.30
C ALA A 187 -4.36 -9.65 -13.12
N THR A 188 -3.21 -10.32 -13.19
CA THR A 188 -3.06 -11.62 -13.89
C THR A 188 -3.60 -12.80 -13.08
N ALA A 189 -3.59 -12.74 -11.75
CA ALA A 189 -4.29 -13.68 -10.90
C ALA A 189 -5.82 -13.55 -11.06
N GLN A 190 -6.31 -12.34 -11.32
CA GLN A 190 -7.71 -12.04 -11.62
C GLN A 190 -8.07 -12.24 -13.11
N ALA A 191 -7.14 -12.05 -14.05
CA ALA A 191 -7.33 -12.08 -15.50
C ALA A 191 -6.92 -13.40 -16.17
N LYS A 192 -6.29 -14.33 -15.45
CA LYS A 192 -6.45 -15.74 -15.83
C LYS A 192 -7.95 -16.00 -15.71
N PRO A 193 -8.65 -16.39 -16.80
CA PRO A 193 -9.88 -17.11 -16.60
C PRO A 193 -9.42 -18.37 -15.87
N ARG A 194 -9.61 -18.42 -14.55
CA ARG A 194 -9.73 -19.69 -13.86
C ARG A 194 -10.73 -20.43 -14.74
N LYS A 195 -10.35 -21.55 -15.36
CA LYS A 195 -11.36 -22.43 -15.94
C LYS A 195 -12.34 -22.69 -14.80
N THR A 196 -13.48 -22.04 -14.90
CA THR A 196 -14.56 -21.95 -13.94
C THR A 196 -15.26 -23.30 -14.01
N GLY A 197 -15.11 -24.08 -12.95
CA GLY A 197 -15.50 -25.49 -12.90
C GLY A 197 -14.43 -26.36 -12.26
N GLU A 198 -14.53 -26.67 -10.96
CA GLU A 198 -14.15 -28.04 -10.57
C GLU A 198 -15.11 -28.96 -11.34
N ASP A 199 -14.63 -30.07 -11.91
CA ASP A 199 -15.55 -31.08 -12.47
C ASP A 199 -16.30 -31.71 -11.29
N LEU A 200 -17.46 -31.14 -10.98
CA LEU A 200 -18.35 -31.63 -9.93
C LEU A 200 -19.31 -32.71 -10.46
N SER A 201 -19.15 -33.15 -11.72
CA SER A 201 -20.05 -34.14 -12.30
C SER A 201 -20.04 -35.44 -11.48
N GLY A 202 -21.23 -35.99 -11.27
CA GLY A 202 -21.45 -37.19 -10.46
C GLY A 202 -21.44 -36.97 -8.94
N GLN A 203 -21.05 -35.80 -8.43
CA GLN A 203 -21.12 -35.51 -6.99
C GLN A 203 -22.56 -35.27 -6.53
N LYS A 204 -22.87 -35.68 -5.30
CA LYS A 204 -24.18 -35.48 -4.68
C LYS A 204 -24.23 -34.18 -3.91
N VAL A 205 -25.14 -33.30 -4.31
CA VAL A 205 -25.33 -31.97 -3.72
C VAL A 205 -26.68 -31.83 -3.03
N CYS A 206 -26.72 -31.17 -1.88
CA CYS A 206 -27.95 -30.81 -1.18
C CYS A 206 -27.94 -29.33 -0.85
N PHE A 207 -29.02 -28.62 -1.18
CA PHE A 207 -29.19 -27.22 -0.82
C PHE A 207 -29.98 -27.08 0.48
N THR A 208 -29.57 -26.15 1.34
CA THR A 208 -30.30 -25.82 2.56
C THR A 208 -30.23 -24.33 2.89
N GLY A 209 -31.29 -23.83 3.53
CA GLY A 209 -31.48 -22.39 3.75
C GLY A 209 -32.00 -21.70 2.50
N GLN A 210 -32.06 -20.37 2.57
CA GLN A 210 -32.46 -19.51 1.46
C GLN A 210 -31.21 -19.07 0.69
N ILE A 211 -31.13 -19.44 -0.57
CA ILE A 211 -30.04 -19.05 -1.48
C ILE A 211 -30.07 -17.53 -1.64
N GLN A 212 -28.92 -16.88 -1.50
CA GLN A 212 -28.78 -15.42 -1.55
C GLN A 212 -28.33 -14.94 -2.94
N ALA A 213 -27.77 -15.82 -3.77
CA ALA A 213 -27.31 -15.49 -5.11
C ALA A 213 -28.46 -15.13 -6.08
N THR A 214 -28.15 -14.25 -7.05
CA THR A 214 -29.03 -13.84 -8.15
C THR A 214 -28.42 -14.16 -9.51
N ILE A 215 -29.26 -14.32 -10.53
CA ILE A 215 -28.86 -14.36 -11.94
C ILE A 215 -29.70 -13.31 -12.66
N ASP A 216 -29.06 -12.41 -13.40
CA ASP A 216 -29.74 -11.30 -14.09
C ASP A 216 -30.62 -10.45 -13.15
N GLN A 217 -30.15 -10.25 -11.91
CA GLN A 217 -30.86 -9.59 -10.81
C GLN A 217 -32.11 -10.33 -10.28
N GLU A 218 -32.38 -11.56 -10.73
CA GLU A 218 -33.45 -12.38 -10.18
C GLU A 218 -32.92 -13.37 -9.12
N PRO A 219 -33.61 -13.51 -7.97
CA PRO A 219 -33.17 -14.42 -6.90
C PRO A 219 -33.27 -15.89 -7.34
N ILE A 220 -32.19 -16.64 -7.11
CA ILE A 220 -32.15 -18.06 -7.43
C ILE A 220 -33.04 -18.82 -6.42
N THR A 221 -34.17 -19.32 -6.90
CA THR A 221 -35.00 -20.22 -6.12
C THR A 221 -34.34 -21.59 -5.98
N ARG A 222 -34.72 -22.36 -4.96
CA ARG A 222 -34.18 -23.72 -4.76
C ARG A 222 -34.40 -24.63 -5.97
N SER A 223 -35.56 -24.54 -6.63
CA SER A 223 -35.84 -25.31 -7.85
C SER A 223 -34.92 -24.94 -9.00
N VAL A 224 -34.60 -23.64 -9.16
CA VAL A 224 -33.65 -23.17 -10.17
C VAL A 224 -32.24 -23.68 -9.82
N ALA A 225 -31.85 -23.61 -8.55
CA ALA A 225 -30.55 -24.10 -8.14
C ALA A 225 -30.36 -25.62 -8.35
N GLU A 226 -31.40 -26.40 -8.06
CA GLU A 226 -31.39 -27.85 -8.31
C GLU A 226 -31.34 -28.17 -9.80
N ALA A 227 -32.02 -27.40 -10.65
CA ALA A 227 -31.95 -27.54 -12.11
C ALA A 227 -30.55 -27.21 -12.66
N LEU A 228 -29.99 -26.07 -12.25
CA LEU A 228 -28.64 -25.65 -12.64
C LEU A 228 -27.56 -26.65 -12.19
N ALA A 229 -27.70 -27.21 -10.99
CA ALA A 229 -26.79 -28.25 -10.52
C ALA A 229 -26.92 -29.55 -11.34
N ALA A 230 -28.14 -29.95 -11.72
CA ALA A 230 -28.36 -31.11 -12.56
C ALA A 230 -27.80 -30.92 -13.98
N GLU A 231 -27.94 -29.72 -14.56
CA GLU A 231 -27.34 -29.34 -15.85
C GLU A 231 -25.81 -29.37 -15.80
N ALA A 232 -25.22 -28.98 -14.67
CA ALA A 232 -23.79 -29.10 -14.40
C ALA A 232 -23.32 -30.55 -14.08
N GLY A 233 -24.22 -31.54 -14.16
CA GLY A 233 -23.90 -32.96 -13.99
C GLY A 233 -23.88 -33.46 -12.54
N LEU A 234 -24.36 -32.66 -11.57
CA LEU A 234 -24.47 -33.08 -10.18
C LEU A 234 -25.75 -33.90 -9.92
N ILE A 235 -25.71 -34.72 -8.88
CA ILE A 235 -26.85 -35.52 -8.43
C ILE A 235 -27.53 -34.80 -7.26
N VAL A 236 -28.69 -34.22 -7.50
CA VAL A 236 -29.45 -33.49 -6.47
C VAL A 236 -29.99 -34.46 -5.41
N ALA A 237 -29.74 -34.14 -4.14
CA ALA A 237 -30.18 -34.90 -2.98
C ALA A 237 -31.11 -34.06 -2.08
N ASN A 238 -32.21 -34.68 -1.63
CA ASN A 238 -33.21 -34.01 -0.78
C ASN A 238 -32.83 -33.96 0.71
N SER A 239 -31.82 -34.73 1.12
CA SER A 239 -31.42 -34.86 2.53
C SER A 239 -29.92 -35.10 2.69
N VAL A 240 -29.41 -34.73 3.88
CA VAL A 240 -28.03 -35.01 4.27
C VAL A 240 -27.90 -36.48 4.67
N THR A 241 -27.11 -37.22 3.88
CA THR A 241 -26.79 -38.63 4.07
C THR A 241 -25.28 -38.83 4.09
N LYS A 242 -24.78 -39.98 4.53
CA LYS A 242 -23.34 -40.31 4.50
C LYS A 242 -22.74 -40.42 3.09
N LYS A 243 -23.59 -40.51 2.06
CA LYS A 243 -23.19 -40.53 0.65
C LYS A 243 -23.27 -39.15 0.00
N LEU A 244 -23.55 -38.09 0.77
CA LEU A 244 -23.60 -36.73 0.25
C LEU A 244 -22.17 -36.20 0.16
N ASP A 245 -21.81 -35.59 -0.96
CA ASP A 245 -20.48 -35.04 -1.17
C ASP A 245 -20.44 -33.55 -0.78
N LEU A 246 -21.51 -32.81 -1.09
CA LEU A 246 -21.59 -31.37 -0.94
C LEU A 246 -22.90 -30.93 -0.26
N LEU A 247 -22.79 -30.08 0.75
CA LEU A 247 -23.92 -29.31 1.29
C LEU A 247 -23.73 -27.82 0.97
N VAL A 248 -24.68 -27.22 0.26
CA VAL A 248 -24.69 -25.78 -0.04
C VAL A 248 -25.60 -25.06 0.96
N VAL A 249 -25.04 -24.07 1.65
CA VAL A 249 -25.68 -23.26 2.69
C VAL A 249 -25.57 -21.77 2.36
N ALA A 250 -26.48 -20.94 2.86
CA ALA A 250 -26.31 -19.49 2.79
C ALA A 250 -25.15 -19.00 3.68
N ASP A 251 -25.04 -19.58 4.88
CA ASP A 251 -23.97 -19.29 5.85
C ASP A 251 -23.25 -20.59 6.25
N PRO A 252 -21.94 -20.74 5.97
CA PRO A 252 -21.11 -21.86 6.42
C PRO A 252 -21.10 -22.09 7.94
N ASN A 253 -21.37 -21.05 8.74
CA ASN A 253 -21.46 -21.11 10.20
C ASN A 253 -22.84 -21.53 10.70
N SER A 254 -23.80 -21.80 9.81
CA SER A 254 -25.15 -22.20 10.18
C SER A 254 -25.17 -23.41 11.14
N GLN A 255 -26.03 -23.31 12.15
CA GLN A 255 -26.30 -24.38 13.13
C GLN A 255 -27.56 -25.19 12.79
N SER A 256 -28.05 -25.13 11.55
CA SER A 256 -29.22 -25.93 11.14
C SER A 256 -28.98 -27.43 11.36
N GLY A 257 -30.04 -28.20 11.59
CA GLY A 257 -29.93 -29.66 11.77
C GLY A 257 -29.25 -30.38 10.59
N LYS A 258 -29.37 -29.84 9.37
CA LYS A 258 -28.67 -30.34 8.18
C LYS A 258 -27.17 -30.02 8.20
N ALA A 259 -26.78 -28.80 8.58
CA ALA A 259 -25.37 -28.42 8.70
C ALA A 259 -24.66 -29.21 9.82
N ARG A 260 -25.32 -29.41 10.96
CA ARG A 260 -24.80 -30.27 12.03
C ARG A 260 -24.59 -31.71 11.55
N LYS A 261 -25.60 -32.29 10.90
CA LYS A 261 -25.53 -33.65 10.33
C LYS A 261 -24.45 -33.80 9.24
N ALA A 262 -24.23 -32.75 8.44
CA ALA A 262 -23.18 -32.73 7.44
C ALA A 262 -21.78 -32.74 8.08
N ARG A 263 -21.56 -31.95 9.14
CA ARG A 263 -20.31 -31.98 9.92
C ARG A 263 -20.07 -33.34 10.56
N GLU A 264 -21.10 -33.93 11.16
CA GLU A 264 -21.02 -35.28 11.77
C GLU A 264 -20.65 -36.37 10.74
N TYR A 265 -21.04 -36.20 9.47
CA TYR A 265 -20.73 -37.14 8.39
C TYR A 265 -19.48 -36.79 7.58
N GLY A 266 -18.78 -35.70 7.91
CA GLY A 266 -17.60 -35.24 7.17
C GLY A 266 -17.92 -34.73 5.76
N VAL A 267 -19.17 -34.32 5.50
CA VAL A 267 -19.60 -33.77 4.20
C VAL A 267 -19.05 -32.35 4.05
N ARG A 268 -18.53 -32.03 2.86
CA ARG A 268 -18.01 -30.69 2.54
C ARG A 268 -19.17 -29.67 2.54
N ILE A 269 -19.04 -28.61 3.33
CA ILE A 269 -20.04 -27.53 3.43
C ILE A 269 -19.51 -26.31 2.67
N LEU A 270 -20.29 -25.78 1.74
CA LEU A 270 -19.96 -24.63 0.90
C LEU A 270 -21.01 -23.53 1.08
N SER A 271 -20.59 -22.26 1.04
CA SER A 271 -21.55 -21.18 0.78
C SER A 271 -22.06 -21.26 -0.66
N ASP A 272 -23.26 -20.74 -0.90
CA ASP A 272 -23.83 -20.64 -2.24
C ASP A 272 -22.92 -19.87 -3.22
N ALA A 273 -22.35 -18.73 -2.82
CA ALA A 273 -21.42 -17.96 -3.65
C ALA A 273 -20.17 -18.77 -4.07
N VAL A 274 -19.65 -19.62 -3.18
CA VAL A 274 -18.51 -20.49 -3.48
C VAL A 274 -18.95 -21.64 -4.39
N PHE A 275 -20.12 -22.21 -4.16
CA PHE A 275 -20.66 -23.29 -4.99
C PHE A 275 -20.85 -22.85 -6.44
N TRP A 276 -21.49 -21.72 -6.71
CA TRP A 276 -21.74 -21.24 -8.08
C TRP A 276 -20.44 -21.03 -8.87
N ARG A 277 -19.46 -20.41 -8.22
CA ARG A 277 -18.12 -20.22 -8.78
C ARG A 277 -17.42 -21.55 -9.09
N MET A 278 -17.55 -22.52 -8.20
CA MET A 278 -16.98 -23.85 -8.38
C MET A 278 -17.68 -24.67 -9.46
N ALA A 279 -19.00 -24.54 -9.58
CA ALA A 279 -19.82 -25.20 -10.61
C ALA A 279 -19.68 -24.54 -11.99
N GLY A 280 -18.98 -23.40 -12.08
CA GLY A 280 -18.79 -22.66 -13.32
C GLY A 280 -20.05 -21.95 -13.81
N ILE A 281 -20.99 -21.67 -12.90
CA ILE A 281 -22.27 -21.03 -13.20
C ILE A 281 -22.13 -19.53 -12.85
N PRO A 282 -22.31 -18.62 -13.82
CA PRO A 282 -22.26 -17.19 -13.55
C PRO A 282 -23.48 -16.77 -12.73
N VAL A 283 -23.22 -16.13 -11.59
CA VAL A 283 -24.20 -15.48 -10.71
C VAL A 283 -23.70 -14.06 -10.43
N ASP A 284 -24.60 -13.12 -10.17
CA ASP A 284 -24.25 -11.70 -9.96
C ASP A 284 -23.47 -11.44 -8.66
#